data_AF-A0A1M3EDH3-F1
#
_entry.id   AF-A0A1M3EDH3-F1
#
_cell.length_a   1.000
_cell.length_b   1.000
_cell.length_c   1.000
_cell.angle_alpha   90.00
_cell.angle_beta   90.00
_cell.angle_gamma   90.00
#
_symmetry.space_group_name_H-M   'P 1'
#
loop_
_entity.id
_entity.type
_entity.pdbx_description
1 polymer ?
#
loop_
_entity_poly.entity_id
_entity_poly.type
_entity_poly.pdbx_seq_one_letter_code
_entity_poly.pdbx_strand_id
1 'polypeptide(L)'
;MKMDDKKFLFDLPEVEKKKQSNRAAYIYGSERRDRVLNEPEYLPRYAALGRKVLSYYGGEHYNPHTVDLGTERFIRTLIQSFIEKKVFYKQREYDWEYIDHFFRDAVGFELKINIPYDQSILDRGLSLINPTSFLNTSDTVN
;
A
#
# COMPACT_ATOMS: atom_id res chain seq x y z
N MET A 1 1.88 16.91 29.15
CA MET A 1 2.08 15.69 29.96
C MET A 1 2.51 14.60 28.99
N LYS A 2 3.76 14.14 29.06
CA LYS A 2 4.25 13.02 28.23
C LYS A 2 3.68 11.73 28.83
N MET A 3 2.88 10.98 28.08
CA MET A 3 2.40 9.67 28.52
C MET A 3 3.48 8.63 28.24
N ASP A 4 3.86 7.88 29.27
CA ASP A 4 4.76 6.72 29.18
C ASP A 4 4.05 5.60 28.41
N ASP A 5 4.59 5.21 27.26
CA ASP A 5 4.05 4.17 26.35
C ASP A 5 4.20 2.72 26.90
N LYS A 6 4.27 2.54 28.23
CA LYS A 6 4.51 1.25 28.89
C LYS A 6 3.50 0.88 29.99
N LYS A 7 2.30 1.47 30.03
CA LYS A 7 1.23 1.02 30.94
C LYS A 7 0.24 0.11 30.21
N PHE A 8 0.11 -1.13 30.71
CA PHE A 8 -0.86 -2.09 30.20
C PHE A 8 -2.29 -1.63 30.49
N LEU A 9 -3.25 -2.04 29.65
CA LEU A 9 -4.66 -1.60 29.69
C LEU A 9 -5.32 -1.75 31.07
N PHE A 10 -4.85 -2.70 31.88
CA PHE A 10 -5.37 -3.02 33.21
C PHE A 10 -5.00 -1.99 34.28
N ASP A 11 -3.94 -1.20 34.07
CA ASP A 11 -3.40 -0.23 35.04
C ASP A 11 -3.96 1.18 34.86
N LEU A 12 -4.82 1.38 33.85
CA LEU A 12 -5.38 2.69 33.54
C LEU A 12 -6.67 2.97 34.35
N PRO A 13 -6.93 4.23 34.72
CA PRO A 13 -8.21 4.65 35.29
C PRO A 13 -9.39 4.28 34.37
N GLU A 14 -10.58 4.00 34.91
CA GLU A 14 -11.74 3.57 34.12
C GLU A 14 -12.12 4.51 32.96
N VAL A 15 -11.93 5.82 33.15
CA VAL A 15 -12.19 6.83 32.12
C VAL A 15 -11.23 6.68 30.93
N GLU A 16 -9.96 6.34 31.20
CA GLU A 16 -8.96 6.08 30.16
C GLU A 16 -9.15 4.70 29.54
N LYS A 17 -9.50 3.68 30.33
CA LYS A 17 -9.93 2.37 29.83
C LYS A 17 -11.12 2.47 28.89
N LYS A 18 -12.13 3.29 29.20
CA LYS A 18 -13.28 3.55 28.30
C LYS A 18 -12.87 4.26 27.01
N LYS A 19 -11.99 5.28 27.09
CA LYS A 19 -11.45 5.94 25.90
C LYS A 19 -10.61 4.99 25.03
N GLN A 20 -9.84 4.11 25.65
CA GLN A 20 -8.99 3.14 24.95
C GLN A 20 -9.78 1.94 24.44
N SER A 21 -10.84 1.51 25.14
CA SER A 21 -11.83 0.53 24.68
C SER A 21 -12.60 1.03 23.45
N ASN A 22 -13.03 2.31 23.46
CA ASN A 22 -13.62 2.93 22.28
C ASN A 22 -12.62 3.06 21.12
N ARG A 23 -11.32 3.20 21.38
CA ARG A 23 -10.27 3.11 20.35
C ARG A 23 -10.00 1.67 19.90
N ALA A 24 -10.11 0.70 20.81
CA ALA A 24 -9.94 -0.73 20.56
C ALA A 24 -11.12 -1.35 19.80
N ALA A 25 -12.26 -0.65 19.71
CA ALA A 25 -13.37 -1.02 18.83
C ALA A 25 -13.02 -0.91 17.33
N TYR A 26 -11.94 -0.18 16.98
CA TYR A 26 -11.55 0.10 15.60
C TYR A 26 -10.22 -0.57 15.26
N ILE A 27 -10.19 -1.34 14.16
CA ILE A 27 -9.05 -2.15 13.69
C ILE A 27 -7.83 -1.28 13.37
N TYR A 28 -8.04 -0.03 12.99
CA TYR A 28 -7.04 0.96 12.62
C TYR A 28 -6.97 2.14 13.61
N GLY A 29 -7.52 1.97 14.82
CA GLY A 29 -7.41 2.93 15.93
C GLY A 29 -8.30 4.18 15.80
N SER A 30 -9.11 4.29 14.75
CA SER A 30 -10.17 5.30 14.66
C SER A 30 -11.26 4.90 13.67
N GLU A 31 -12.49 5.32 13.95
CA GLU A 31 -13.66 5.12 13.08
C GLU A 31 -13.45 5.59 11.64
N ARG A 32 -12.86 6.79 11.47
CA ARG A 32 -12.61 7.36 10.14
C ARG A 32 -11.63 6.51 9.35
N ARG A 33 -10.54 6.03 9.97
CA ARG A 33 -9.56 5.17 9.28
C ARG A 33 -10.19 3.82 8.93
N ASP A 34 -10.92 3.21 9.87
CA ASP A 34 -11.64 1.95 9.64
C ASP A 34 -12.60 2.07 8.46
N ARG A 35 -13.42 3.12 8.42
CA ARG A 35 -14.36 3.34 7.32
C ARG A 35 -13.64 3.48 5.98
N VAL A 36 -12.64 4.36 5.90
CA VAL A 36 -11.92 4.64 4.64
C VAL A 36 -11.09 3.46 4.16
N LEU A 37 -10.53 2.65 5.05
CA LEU A 37 -9.73 1.49 4.68
C LEU A 37 -10.58 0.23 4.45
N ASN A 38 -11.84 0.22 4.92
CA ASN A 38 -12.78 -0.85 4.62
C ASN A 38 -13.71 -0.55 3.44
N GLU A 39 -13.75 0.69 2.97
CA GLU A 39 -14.45 1.09 1.76
C GLU A 39 -13.48 1.37 0.60
N PRO A 40 -13.70 0.82 -0.59
CA PRO A 40 -14.76 -0.13 -0.97
C PRO A 40 -14.56 -1.55 -0.41
N GLU A 41 -15.67 -2.29 -0.26
CA GLU A 41 -15.76 -3.61 0.41
C GLU A 41 -14.80 -4.68 -0.12
N TYR A 42 -14.26 -4.53 -1.33
CA TYR A 42 -13.28 -5.45 -1.91
C TYR A 42 -11.84 -5.19 -1.44
N LEU A 43 -11.49 -4.01 -0.94
CA LEU A 43 -10.14 -3.67 -0.48
C LEU A 43 -9.72 -4.28 0.87
N PRO A 44 -10.60 -4.51 1.87
CA PRO A 44 -10.24 -5.16 3.12
C PRO A 44 -9.42 -6.45 2.96
N ARG A 45 -9.73 -7.28 1.94
CA ARG A 45 -9.03 -8.55 1.71
C ARG A 45 -7.54 -8.37 1.38
N TYR A 46 -7.15 -7.18 0.92
CA TYR A 46 -5.77 -6.83 0.59
C TYR A 46 -5.05 -6.09 1.72
N ALA A 47 -5.70 -5.84 2.85
CA ALA A 47 -5.12 -5.06 3.95
C ALA A 47 -3.79 -5.63 4.45
N ALA A 48 -3.73 -6.94 4.70
CA ALA A 48 -2.52 -7.59 5.18
C ALA A 48 -1.35 -7.48 4.17
N LEU A 49 -1.64 -7.59 2.87
CA LEU A 49 -0.63 -7.46 1.82
C LEU A 49 -0.18 -6.01 1.66
N GLY A 50 -1.11 -5.05 1.67
CA GLY A 50 -0.79 -3.62 1.59
C GLY A 50 0.11 -3.17 2.74
N ARG A 51 -0.20 -3.60 3.97
CA ARG A 51 0.64 -3.33 5.14
C ARG A 51 2.03 -3.97 4.99
N LYS A 52 2.12 -5.21 4.49
CA LYS A 52 3.43 -5.86 4.25
C LYS A 52 4.27 -5.10 3.23
N VAL A 53 3.69 -4.68 2.11
CA VAL A 53 4.38 -3.89 1.08
C VAL A 53 4.89 -2.58 1.68
N LEU A 54 4.03 -1.83 2.36
CA LEU A 54 4.39 -0.56 2.97
C LEU A 54 5.45 -0.71 4.06
N SER A 55 5.35 -1.73 4.92
CA SER A 55 6.37 -2.02 5.93
C SER A 55 7.70 -2.46 5.31
N TYR A 56 7.66 -3.27 4.26
CA TYR A 56 8.86 -3.83 3.63
C TYR A 56 9.68 -2.76 2.91
N TYR A 57 9.04 -1.96 2.04
CA TYR A 57 9.72 -0.92 1.28
C TYR A 57 9.87 0.39 2.06
N GLY A 58 8.87 0.75 2.86
CA GLY A 58 8.86 2.00 3.63
C GLY A 58 9.67 1.95 4.92
N GLY A 59 9.91 0.76 5.48
CA GLY A 59 10.69 0.59 6.71
C GLY A 59 10.18 1.49 7.85
N GLU A 60 11.08 2.31 8.39
CA GLU A 60 10.79 3.25 9.49
C GLU A 60 9.89 4.43 9.09
N HIS A 61 9.75 4.72 7.80
CA HIS A 61 8.90 5.79 7.28
C HIS A 61 7.41 5.41 7.23
N TYR A 62 7.09 4.15 7.50
CA TYR A 62 5.73 3.67 7.53
C TYR A 62 5.25 3.40 8.96
N ASN A 63 4.09 3.97 9.29
CA ASN A 63 3.36 3.63 10.51
C ASN A 63 1.86 3.49 10.19
N PRO A 64 1.24 2.32 10.41
CA PRO A 64 -0.16 2.06 10.04
C PRO A 64 -1.18 2.97 10.74
N HIS A 65 -0.79 3.61 11.84
CA HIS A 65 -1.67 4.49 12.62
C HIS A 65 -1.60 5.95 12.16
N THR A 66 -0.51 6.36 11.51
CA THR A 66 -0.25 7.76 11.15
C THR A 66 -0.06 8.00 9.65
N VAL A 67 0.24 6.97 8.87
CA VAL A 67 0.35 7.06 7.41
C VAL A 67 -0.93 7.62 6.81
N ASP A 68 -0.82 8.37 5.71
CA ASP A 68 -1.99 8.88 5.01
C ASP A 68 -2.94 7.74 4.58
N LEU A 69 -4.23 8.01 4.68
CA LEU A 69 -5.27 7.05 4.34
C LEU A 69 -5.31 6.73 2.84
N GLY A 70 -4.99 7.73 2.01
CA GLY A 70 -4.85 7.59 0.56
C GLY A 70 -3.74 6.62 0.20
N THR A 71 -2.61 6.68 0.89
CA THR A 71 -1.45 5.80 0.64
C THR A 71 -1.79 4.33 0.85
N GLU A 72 -2.33 3.95 2.01
CA GLU A 72 -2.64 2.54 2.26
C GLU A 72 -3.75 2.03 1.32
N ARG A 73 -4.72 2.89 0.97
CA ARG A 73 -5.75 2.57 -0.01
C ARG A 73 -5.17 2.37 -1.42
N PHE A 74 -4.30 3.27 -1.85
CA PHE A 74 -3.64 3.23 -3.16
C PHE A 74 -2.84 1.94 -3.33
N ILE A 75 -1.99 1.59 -2.37
CA ILE A 75 -1.20 0.35 -2.43
C ILE A 75 -2.10 -0.89 -2.50
N ARG A 76 -3.21 -0.94 -1.74
CA ARG A 76 -4.16 -2.05 -1.82
C ARG A 76 -4.80 -2.16 -3.20
N THR A 77 -5.14 -1.05 -3.84
CA THR A 77 -5.70 -1.01 -5.20
C THR A 77 -4.70 -1.50 -6.24
N LEU A 78 -3.41 -1.17 -6.09
CA LEU A 78 -2.35 -1.71 -6.96
C LEU A 78 -2.24 -3.22 -6.82
N ILE A 79 -2.19 -3.74 -5.58
CA ILE A 79 -2.13 -5.18 -5.30
C ILE A 79 -3.34 -5.91 -5.89
N GLN A 80 -4.54 -5.35 -5.71
CA GLN A 80 -5.75 -5.88 -6.35
C GLN A 80 -5.56 -5.99 -7.86
N SER A 81 -5.11 -4.91 -8.50
CA SER A 81 -4.95 -4.85 -9.95
C SER A 81 -3.98 -5.91 -10.46
N PHE A 82 -2.87 -6.15 -9.77
CA PHE A 82 -1.93 -7.24 -10.11
C PHE A 82 -2.56 -8.63 -9.98
N ILE A 83 -3.25 -8.89 -8.87
CA ILE A 83 -3.88 -10.19 -8.61
C ILE A 83 -5.01 -10.46 -9.61
N GLU A 84 -5.88 -9.47 -9.82
CA GLU A 84 -6.99 -9.57 -10.77
C GLU A 84 -6.46 -9.77 -12.19
N LYS A 85 -5.42 -9.03 -12.60
CA LYS A 85 -4.79 -9.23 -13.89
C LYS A 85 -4.27 -10.66 -14.06
N LYS A 86 -3.58 -11.22 -13.07
CA LYS A 86 -3.14 -12.62 -13.16
C LYS A 86 -4.32 -13.58 -13.31
N VAL A 87 -5.37 -13.38 -12.50
CA VAL A 87 -6.55 -14.25 -12.50
C VAL A 87 -7.31 -14.15 -13.83
N PHE A 88 -7.57 -12.95 -14.32
CA PHE A 88 -8.32 -12.73 -15.57
C PHE A 88 -7.54 -13.17 -16.81
N TYR A 89 -6.26 -12.84 -16.91
CA TYR A 89 -5.43 -13.19 -18.07
C TYR A 89 -4.79 -14.58 -17.97
N LYS A 90 -5.07 -15.33 -16.89
CA LYS A 90 -4.51 -16.67 -16.63
C LYS A 90 -2.99 -16.72 -16.80
N GLN A 91 -2.29 -15.65 -16.42
CA GLN A 91 -0.83 -15.60 -16.51
C GLN A 91 -0.24 -16.70 -15.62
N ARG A 92 0.61 -17.54 -16.20
CA ARG A 92 1.22 -18.68 -15.49
C ARG A 92 2.13 -18.21 -14.36
N GLU A 93 2.90 -17.15 -14.60
CA GLU A 93 3.94 -16.67 -13.70
C GLU A 93 3.79 -15.17 -13.44
N TYR A 94 4.25 -14.76 -12.26
CA TYR A 94 4.39 -13.34 -11.94
C TYR A 94 5.79 -12.89 -12.36
N ASP A 95 5.88 -11.76 -13.06
CA ASP A 95 7.15 -11.04 -13.20
C ASP A 95 7.47 -10.36 -11.86
N TRP A 96 8.10 -11.12 -10.97
CA TRP A 96 8.44 -10.66 -9.62
C TRP A 96 9.42 -9.51 -9.62
N GLU A 97 10.31 -9.44 -10.62
CA GLU A 97 11.28 -8.37 -10.76
C GLU A 97 10.55 -7.05 -11.09
N TYR A 98 9.65 -7.07 -12.06
CA TYR A 98 8.78 -5.93 -12.34
C TYR A 98 7.95 -5.51 -11.12
N ILE A 99 7.32 -6.47 -10.43
CA ILE A 99 6.51 -6.18 -9.24
C ILE A 99 7.34 -5.52 -8.12
N ASP A 100 8.56 -6.02 -7.88
CA ASP A 100 9.45 -5.46 -6.85
C ASP A 100 9.82 -4.00 -7.17
N HIS A 101 10.29 -3.75 -8.39
CA HIS A 101 10.65 -2.40 -8.82
C HIS A 101 9.46 -1.45 -8.86
N PHE A 102 8.28 -1.95 -9.25
CA PHE A 102 7.05 -1.16 -9.27
C PHE A 102 6.63 -0.73 -7.86
N PHE A 103 6.69 -1.63 -6.88
CA PHE A 103 6.33 -1.26 -5.51
C PHE A 103 7.38 -0.40 -4.81
N ARG A 104 8.67 -0.51 -5.18
CA ARG A 104 9.70 0.44 -4.74
C ARG A 104 9.40 1.86 -5.20
N ASP A 105 9.06 2.03 -6.47
CA ASP A 105 8.67 3.32 -7.05
C ASP A 105 7.38 3.85 -6.38
N ALA A 106 6.31 3.05 -6.35
CA ALA A 106 5.03 3.45 -5.79
C ALA A 106 5.10 3.82 -4.29
N VAL A 107 5.80 3.03 -3.48
CA VAL A 107 5.95 3.33 -2.04
C VAL A 107 6.90 4.51 -1.83
N GLY A 108 7.97 4.63 -2.61
CA GLY A 108 8.88 5.77 -2.57
C GLY A 108 8.16 7.08 -2.87
N PHE A 109 7.31 7.09 -3.90
CA PHE A 109 6.45 8.22 -4.25
C PHE A 109 5.49 8.58 -3.13
N GLU A 110 4.70 7.61 -2.63
CA GLU A 110 3.66 7.85 -1.62
C GLU A 110 4.23 8.33 -0.28
N LEU A 111 5.33 7.73 0.18
CA LEU A 111 5.98 8.10 1.43
C LEU A 111 6.98 9.26 1.28
N LYS A 112 7.20 9.74 0.05
CA LYS A 112 8.16 10.79 -0.29
C LYS A 112 9.58 10.47 0.17
N ILE A 113 10.01 9.23 -0.07
CA ILE A 113 11.33 8.71 0.26
C ILE A 113 12.02 8.19 -0.99
N ASN A 114 13.35 8.25 -0.99
CA ASN A 114 14.13 7.71 -2.10
C ASN A 114 14.36 6.22 -1.90
N ILE A 115 13.64 5.39 -2.67
CA ILE A 115 13.87 3.95 -2.73
C ILE A 115 14.49 3.64 -4.09
N PRO A 116 15.71 3.08 -4.16
CA PRO A 116 16.32 2.72 -5.43
C PRO A 116 15.45 1.70 -6.17
N TYR A 117 15.13 2.00 -7.43
CA TYR A 117 14.47 1.11 -8.39
C TYR A 117 15.10 1.29 -9.78
N ASP A 118 14.82 0.37 -10.71
CA ASP A 118 15.35 0.39 -12.07
C ASP A 118 14.21 0.72 -13.03
N GLN A 119 14.30 1.89 -13.68
CA GLN A 119 13.30 2.35 -14.63
C GLN A 119 13.20 1.44 -15.86
N SER A 120 14.30 0.82 -16.30
CA SER A 120 14.29 -0.04 -17.49
C SER A 120 13.43 -1.30 -17.28
N ILE A 121 13.39 -1.80 -16.04
CA ILE A 121 12.53 -2.91 -15.64
C ILE A 121 11.05 -2.50 -15.66
N LEU A 122 10.74 -1.27 -15.22
CA LEU A 122 9.38 -0.72 -15.28
C LEU A 122 8.90 -0.53 -16.72
N ASP A 123 9.74 0.06 -17.58
CA ASP A 123 9.42 0.34 -18.98
C ASP A 123 9.16 -0.97 -19.75
N ARG A 124 10.00 -1.98 -19.51
CA ARG A 124 9.81 -3.34 -20.04
C ARG A 124 8.48 -3.92 -19.57
N GLY A 125 8.18 -3.86 -18.27
CA GLY A 125 6.92 -4.34 -17.72
C GLY A 125 5.70 -3.66 -18.35
N LEU A 126 5.71 -2.33 -18.51
CA LEU A 126 4.61 -1.57 -19.12
C LEU A 126 4.40 -1.93 -20.60
N SER A 127 5.48 -2.13 -21.36
CA SER A 127 5.41 -2.51 -22.78
C SER A 127 4.74 -3.87 -23.00
N LEU A 128 4.94 -4.83 -22.08
CA LEU A 128 4.29 -6.15 -22.08
C LEU A 128 2.80 -6.09 -21.74
N ILE A 129 2.36 -5.02 -21.08
CA ILE A 129 0.97 -4.80 -20.66
C ILE A 129 0.15 -4.11 -21.76
N ASN A 130 0.75 -3.17 -22.49
CA ASN A 130 0.12 -2.42 -23.58
C ASN A 130 0.95 -2.53 -24.89
N PRO A 131 0.93 -3.68 -25.59
CA PRO A 131 1.73 -3.89 -26.79
C PRO A 131 1.41 -2.90 -27.93
N THR A 132 0.23 -2.26 -27.91
CA THR A 132 -0.23 -1.31 -28.93
C THR A 132 0.14 0.16 -28.67
N SER A 133 0.75 0.50 -27.54
CA SER A 133 1.10 1.91 -27.22
C SER A 133 2.52 2.33 -27.59
N PHE A 134 3.43 1.37 -27.84
CA PHE A 134 4.83 1.66 -28.20
C PHE A 134 5.12 1.54 -29.71
N LEU A 135 4.12 1.18 -30.54
CA LEU A 135 4.27 1.10 -32.00
C LEU A 135 3.96 2.41 -32.75
N ASN A 136 3.60 3.50 -32.05
CA ASN A 136 3.35 4.81 -32.65
C ASN A 136 4.28 5.90 -32.10
N THR A 137 5.58 5.64 -32.07
CA THR A 137 6.55 6.72 -32.30
C THR A 137 7.09 6.53 -33.70
N SER A 138 6.29 6.97 -34.67
CA SER A 138 6.73 7.13 -36.04
C SER A 138 7.97 8.00 -36.04
N ASP A 139 9.07 7.41 -36.49
CA ASP A 139 10.16 8.11 -37.13
C ASP A 139 9.60 9.23 -38.01
N THR A 140 9.78 10.49 -37.59
CA THR A 140 9.94 11.63 -38.49
C THR A 140 10.73 12.70 -37.76
N VAL A 141 12.04 12.54 -37.79
CA VAL A 141 12.93 13.70 -37.87
C VAL A 141 12.73 14.27 -39.28
N ASN A 142 12.21 15.49 -39.38
CA ASN A 142 12.39 16.38 -40.51
C ASN A 142 13.08 17.64 -39.98
#